data_AF-B9DIN2-F1
#
_entry.id   AF-B9DIN2-F1
#
_cell.length_a   1.000
_cell.length_b   1.000
_cell.length_c   1.000
_cell.angle_alpha   90.00
_cell.angle_beta   90.00
_cell.angle_gamma   90.00
#
_symmetry.space_group_name_H-M   'P 1'
#
loop_
_entity.id
_entity.type
_entity.pdbx_description
1 polymer ?
#
loop_
_entity_poly.entity_id
_entity_poly.type
_entity_poly.pdbx_seq_one_letter_code
_entity_poly.pdbx_strand_id
1 'polypeptide(L)'
;MEKVSVKQRRILLWIIDSIIVTFSVFIGYFILEPYFESYSPRILILTSIVLLISHHIFAQIFDLYHRAWEYASVSELMLIVKAVTASILATMIIVCLITLKGPFLRLYFITWMMHLLLIGGSRLS
;
A
#
# COMPACT_ATOMS: atom_id res chain seq x y z
N MET A 1 -24.23 -21.92 7.02
CA MET A 1 -23.09 -20.99 7.15
C MET A 1 -21.87 -21.71 6.62
N GLU A 2 -21.48 -21.44 5.37
CA GLU A 2 -20.32 -22.06 4.72
C GLU A 2 -19.05 -21.73 5.52
N LYS A 3 -18.30 -22.75 5.92
CA LYS A 3 -17.02 -22.57 6.62
C LYS A 3 -16.02 -22.00 5.62
N VAL A 4 -15.84 -20.68 5.63
CA VAL A 4 -14.83 -20.00 4.80
C VAL A 4 -13.47 -20.63 5.11
N SER A 5 -12.91 -21.32 4.12
CA SER A 5 -11.60 -21.96 4.22
C SER A 5 -10.51 -20.91 4.44
N VAL A 6 -9.48 -21.23 5.22
CA VAL A 6 -8.32 -20.34 5.48
C VAL A 6 -7.70 -19.82 4.17
N LYS A 7 -7.76 -20.62 3.10
CA LYS A 7 -7.32 -20.22 1.75
C LYS A 7 -8.19 -19.12 1.14
N GLN A 8 -9.52 -19.17 1.34
CA GLN A 8 -10.46 -18.16 0.85
C GLN A 8 -10.30 -16.84 1.61
N ARG A 9 -10.09 -16.88 2.92
CA ARG A 9 -9.80 -15.68 3.73
C ARG A 9 -8.55 -14.95 3.24
N ARG A 10 -7.48 -15.69 2.96
CA ARG A 10 -6.23 -15.13 2.45
C ARG A 10 -6.39 -14.49 1.08
N ILE A 11 -7.15 -15.10 0.17
CA ILE A 11 -7.42 -14.53 -1.15
C ILE A 11 -8.26 -13.24 -1.03
N LEU A 12 -9.26 -13.24 -0.14
CA LEU A 12 -10.07 -12.06 0.11
C LEU A 12 -9.21 -10.89 0.62
N LEU A 13 -8.33 -11.14 1.59
CA LEU A 13 -7.39 -10.13 2.10
C LEU A 13 -6.48 -9.60 1.00
N TRP A 14 -5.98 -10.48 0.12
CA TRP A 14 -5.13 -10.08 -1.00
C TRP A 14 -5.85 -9.15 -1.99
N ILE A 15 -7.13 -9.40 -2.25
CA ILE A 15 -7.97 -8.56 -3.12
C ILE A 15 -8.26 -7.21 -2.45
N ILE A 16 -8.66 -7.23 -1.18
CA ILE A 16 -8.95 -6.00 -0.41
C ILE A 16 -7.70 -5.12 -0.33
N ASP A 17 -6.55 -5.70 0.03
CA ASP A 17 -5.27 -4.97 0.10
C ASP A 17 -4.92 -4.37 -1.27
N SER A 18 -5.11 -5.11 -2.37
CA SER A 18 -4.88 -4.59 -3.73
C SER A 18 -5.75 -3.37 -4.08
N ILE A 19 -7.04 -3.41 -3.70
CA ILE A 19 -7.98 -2.31 -3.93
C ILE A 19 -7.58 -1.10 -3.09
N ILE A 20 -7.31 -1.31 -1.80
CA ILE A 20 -6.87 -0.25 -0.87
C ILE A 20 -5.58 0.41 -1.38
N VAL A 21 -4.63 -0.40 -1.83
CA VAL A 21 -3.32 0.07 -2.28
C VAL A 21 -3.46 1.01 -3.47
N THR A 22 -4.22 0.56 -4.46
CA THR A 22 -4.51 1.32 -5.67
C THR A 22 -5.27 2.61 -5.33
N PHE A 23 -6.31 2.50 -4.52
CA PHE A 23 -7.16 3.64 -4.13
C PHE A 23 -6.39 4.71 -3.35
N SER A 24 -5.45 4.31 -2.50
CA SER A 24 -4.61 5.25 -1.73
C SER A 24 -3.82 6.21 -2.62
N VAL A 25 -3.30 5.72 -3.74
CA VAL A 25 -2.52 6.54 -4.69
C VAL A 25 -3.42 7.56 -5.38
N PHE A 26 -4.62 7.16 -5.78
CA PHE A 26 -5.58 8.05 -6.42
C PHE A 26 -6.15 9.09 -5.45
N ILE A 27 -6.43 8.72 -4.20
CA ILE A 27 -6.79 9.72 -3.17
C ILE A 27 -5.63 10.70 -2.95
N GLY A 28 -4.41 10.18 -2.82
CA GLY A 28 -3.22 11.02 -2.66
C GLY A 28 -3.05 12.00 -3.82
N TYR A 29 -3.37 11.60 -5.04
CA TYR A 29 -3.41 12.49 -6.19
C TYR A 29 -4.56 13.50 -6.13
N PHE A 30 -5.78 13.08 -5.82
CA PHE A 30 -6.96 13.95 -5.76
C PHE A 30 -6.84 15.05 -4.70
N ILE A 31 -6.29 14.74 -3.54
CA ILE A 31 -6.01 15.75 -2.48
C ILE A 31 -5.01 16.81 -2.98
N LEU A 32 -4.14 16.42 -3.90
CA LEU A 32 -3.00 17.22 -4.36
C LEU A 32 -3.25 17.85 -5.73
N GLU A 33 -4.32 17.48 -6.44
CA GLU A 33 -4.75 18.00 -7.73
C GLU A 33 -4.58 19.52 -7.89
N PRO A 34 -5.00 20.39 -6.94
CA PRO A 34 -4.83 21.84 -7.08
C PRO A 34 -3.37 22.32 -7.13
N TYR A 35 -2.40 21.48 -6.77
CA TYR A 35 -0.96 21.77 -6.80
C TYR A 35 -0.22 20.94 -7.87
N PHE A 36 -0.93 20.11 -8.64
CA PHE A 36 -0.36 18.99 -9.42
C PHE A 36 -0.64 19.05 -10.93
N GLU A 37 -1.00 20.23 -11.47
CA GLU A 37 -1.30 20.41 -12.92
C GLU A 37 -0.19 19.92 -13.87
N SER A 38 1.05 19.78 -13.40
CA SER A 38 2.19 19.29 -14.19
C SER A 38 2.55 17.81 -13.98
N TYR A 39 1.86 17.08 -13.10
CA TYR A 39 2.17 15.69 -12.84
C TYR A 39 1.57 14.79 -13.92
N SER A 40 2.43 14.09 -14.67
CA SER A 40 1.96 13.27 -15.78
C SER A 40 1.14 12.08 -15.29
N PRO A 41 -0.07 11.84 -15.82
CA PRO A 41 -0.89 10.67 -15.50
C PRO A 41 -0.15 9.34 -15.69
N ARG A 42 0.81 9.29 -16.62
CA ARG A 42 1.69 8.12 -16.83
C ARG A 42 2.53 7.79 -15.60
N ILE A 43 3.10 8.80 -14.94
CA ILE A 43 3.94 8.60 -13.75
C ILE A 43 3.07 8.16 -12.56
N LEU A 44 1.83 8.65 -12.48
CA LEU A 44 0.88 8.22 -11.46
C LEU A 44 0.52 6.74 -11.59
N ILE A 45 0.18 6.30 -12.80
CA ILE A 45 -0.12 4.88 -13.09
C ILE A 45 1.10 4.01 -12.82
N LEU A 46 2.30 4.44 -13.26
CA LEU A 46 3.55 3.74 -12.96
C LEU A 46 3.76 3.61 -11.45
N THR A 47 3.58 4.69 -10.70
CA THR A 47 3.72 4.71 -9.24
C THR A 47 2.73 3.75 -8.58
N SER A 48 1.47 3.71 -9.04
CA SER A 48 0.47 2.79 -8.53
C SER A 48 0.85 1.33 -8.77
N ILE A 49 1.34 0.99 -9.96
CA ILE A 49 1.74 -0.39 -10.30
C ILE A 49 2.96 -0.81 -9.48
N VAL A 50 3.98 0.04 -9.41
CA VAL A 50 5.20 -0.24 -8.65
C VAL A 50 4.88 -0.37 -7.15
N LEU A 51 3.99 0.48 -6.62
CA LEU A 51 3.55 0.40 -5.23
C LEU A 51 2.80 -0.89 -4.94
N LEU A 52 1.90 -1.30 -5.82
CA LEU A 52 1.14 -2.55 -5.68
C LEU A 52 2.08 -3.77 -5.64
N ILE A 53 3.02 -3.84 -6.57
CA ILE A 53 4.00 -4.93 -6.62
C ILE A 53 4.88 -4.90 -5.38
N SER A 54 5.39 -3.72 -5.00
CA SER A 54 6.25 -3.57 -3.81
C SER A 54 5.49 -3.99 -2.54
N HIS A 55 4.25 -3.54 -2.38
CA HIS A 55 3.42 -3.88 -1.24
C HIS A 55 3.24 -5.39 -1.11
N HIS A 56 2.91 -6.09 -2.20
CA HIS A 56 2.70 -7.54 -2.16
C HIS A 56 3.98 -8.31 -1.84
N ILE A 57 5.12 -7.87 -2.38
CA ILE A 57 6.44 -8.45 -2.05
C ILE A 57 6.73 -8.27 -0.55
N PHE A 58 6.59 -7.06 -0.01
CA PHE A 58 6.85 -6.83 1.42
C PHE A 58 5.81 -7.50 2.32
N ALA A 59 4.55 -7.56 1.91
CA ALA A 59 3.51 -8.27 2.66
C ALA A 59 3.81 -9.78 2.73
N GLN A 60 4.45 -10.36 1.72
CA GLN A 60 4.97 -11.72 1.77
C GLN A 60 6.20 -11.84 2.68
N ILE A 61 7.17 -10.92 2.57
CA ILE A 61 8.40 -10.93 3.40
C ILE A 61 8.09 -10.78 4.89
N PHE A 62 7.13 -9.92 5.24
CA PHE A 62 6.72 -9.66 6.63
C PHE A 62 5.60 -10.61 7.11
N ASP A 63 5.26 -11.64 6.33
CA ASP A 63 4.24 -12.64 6.65
C ASP A 63 2.87 -12.03 7.06
N LEU A 64 2.50 -10.90 6.45
CA LEU A 64 1.26 -10.19 6.76
C LEU A 64 0.01 -11.05 6.53
N TYR A 65 0.10 -12.09 5.70
CA TYR A 65 -1.01 -12.98 5.36
C TYR A 65 -1.04 -14.27 6.19
N HIS A 66 0.05 -14.62 6.87
CA HIS A 66 0.13 -15.85 7.66
C HIS A 66 -0.30 -15.62 9.11
N ARG A 67 -0.01 -14.44 9.67
CA ARG A 67 -0.28 -14.10 11.08
C ARG A 67 -1.63 -13.43 11.34
N ALA A 68 -2.38 -13.08 10.30
CA ALA A 68 -3.44 -12.07 10.32
C ALA A 68 -4.66 -12.29 11.26
N TRP A 69 -4.69 -13.30 12.13
CA TRP A 69 -5.88 -13.63 12.91
C TRP A 69 -5.62 -14.15 14.33
N GLU A 70 -4.37 -14.16 14.83
CA GLU A 70 -4.16 -14.70 16.18
C GLU A 70 -4.46 -13.67 17.28
N TYR A 71 -3.97 -12.43 17.23
CA TYR A 71 -4.39 -11.37 18.17
C TYR A 71 -4.09 -9.98 17.61
N ALA A 72 -5.09 -9.07 17.61
CA ALA A 72 -4.98 -7.64 17.36
C ALA A 72 -4.02 -6.97 18.37
N SER A 73 -2.73 -7.22 18.19
CA SER A 73 -1.66 -6.91 19.11
C SER A 73 -0.76 -5.85 18.46
N VAL A 74 -0.15 -5.02 19.30
CA VAL A 74 0.73 -3.92 18.86
C VAL A 74 1.87 -4.41 17.95
N SER A 75 2.30 -5.67 18.12
CA SER A 75 3.30 -6.33 17.28
C SER A 75 2.84 -6.51 15.83
N GLU A 76 1.59 -6.86 15.58
CA GLU A 76 1.05 -6.99 14.21
C GLU A 76 0.90 -5.64 13.53
N LEU A 77 0.43 -4.63 14.27
CA LEU A 77 0.37 -3.26 13.76
C LEU A 77 1.76 -2.76 13.37
N MET A 78 2.78 -3.07 14.17
CA MET A 78 4.17 -2.71 13.87
C MET A 78 4.70 -3.40 12.60
N LEU A 79 4.28 -4.65 12.33
CA LEU A 79 4.63 -5.34 11.09
C LEU A 79 3.98 -4.67 9.87
N ILE A 80 2.71 -4.27 9.98
CA ILE A 80 2.02 -3.50 8.91
C ILE A 80 2.77 -2.20 8.64
N VAL A 81 3.14 -1.45 9.68
CA VAL A 81 3.89 -0.20 9.53
C VAL A 81 5.22 -0.43 8.83
N LYS A 82 5.96 -1.48 9.21
CA LYS A 82 7.23 -1.85 8.55
C LYS A 82 7.03 -2.22 7.08
N ALA A 83 6.04 -3.06 6.79
CA ALA A 83 5.75 -3.50 5.42
C ALA A 83 5.34 -2.33 4.51
N VAL A 84 4.44 -1.47 4.98
CA VAL A 84 3.98 -0.30 4.23
C VAL A 84 5.11 0.70 4.03
N THR A 85 5.90 0.98 5.07
CA THR A 85 7.04 1.90 4.97
C THR A 85 8.09 1.38 3.98
N ALA A 86 8.44 0.10 4.07
CA ALA A 86 9.36 -0.54 3.11
C ALA A 86 8.82 -0.49 1.68
N SER A 87 7.53 -0.74 1.47
CA SER A 87 6.90 -0.69 0.15
C SER A 87 6.95 0.70 -0.49
N ILE A 88 6.76 1.75 0.29
CA ILE A 88 6.78 3.13 -0.22
C ILE A 88 8.20 3.60 -0.47
N LEU A 89 9.15 3.25 0.40
CA LEU A 89 10.56 3.55 0.16
C LEU A 89 11.07 2.85 -1.11
N ALA A 90 10.75 1.57 -1.29
CA ALA A 90 11.09 0.84 -2.51
C ALA A 90 10.45 1.46 -3.76
N THR A 91 9.17 1.82 -3.68
CA THR A 91 8.46 2.48 -4.79
C THR A 91 9.11 3.81 -5.15
N MET A 92 9.46 4.62 -4.14
CA MET A 92 10.12 5.90 -4.35
C MET A 92 11.46 5.73 -5.06
N ILE A 93 12.27 4.75 -4.66
CA ILE A 93 13.56 4.44 -5.29
C ILE A 93 13.35 3.95 -6.73
N ILE A 94 12.46 2.98 -6.95
CA ILE A 94 12.21 2.37 -8.27
C ILE A 94 11.68 3.41 -9.26
N VAL A 95 10.69 4.21 -8.86
CA VAL A 95 10.11 5.25 -9.74
C VAL A 95 11.13 6.34 -10.05
N CYS A 96 11.96 6.73 -9.08
CA CYS A 96 13.04 7.70 -9.28
C CYS A 96 14.07 7.18 -10.30
N LEU A 97 14.45 5.90 -10.21
CA LEU A 97 15.38 5.26 -11.15
C LEU A 97 14.81 5.17 -12.57
N ILE A 98 13.52 4.81 -12.71
CA ILE A 98 12.86 4.68 -14.03
C ILE A 98 12.65 6.05 -14.68
N THR A 99 12.24 7.06 -13.90
CA THR A 99 11.83 8.36 -14.44
C THR A 99 13.00 9.35 -14.52
N LEU A 100 14.12 9.09 -13.83
CA LEU A 100 15.24 10.03 -13.65
C LEU A 100 14.80 11.39 -13.09
N LYS A 101 13.63 11.43 -12.45
CA LYS A 101 13.04 12.62 -11.80
C LYS A 101 13.04 12.42 -10.30
N GLY A 102 13.28 13.50 -9.57
CA GLY A 102 13.25 13.50 -8.12
C GLY A 102 11.88 13.03 -7.58
N PRO A 103 11.86 12.26 -6.48
CA PRO A 103 10.61 11.79 -5.91
C PRO A 103 9.80 12.95 -5.33
N PHE A 104 8.51 12.97 -5.65
CA PHE A 104 7.58 13.96 -5.11
C PHE A 104 7.16 13.57 -3.69
N LEU A 105 8.00 13.92 -2.72
CA LEU A 105 7.87 13.51 -1.32
C LEU A 105 6.47 13.74 -0.74
N ARG A 106 5.80 14.83 -1.11
CA ARG A 106 4.43 15.14 -0.65
C ARG A 106 3.41 14.08 -1.06
N LEU A 107 3.45 13.62 -2.32
CA LEU A 107 2.54 12.59 -2.81
C LEU A 107 2.81 11.24 -2.12
N TYR A 108 4.08 10.86 -1.99
CA TYR A 108 4.47 9.61 -1.30
C TYR A 108 4.10 9.64 0.18
N PHE A 109 4.25 10.77 0.86
CA PHE A 109 3.89 10.93 2.27
C PHE A 109 2.38 10.76 2.49
N ILE A 110 1.56 11.39 1.66
CA ILE A 110 0.09 11.27 1.78
C ILE A 110 -0.37 9.87 1.39
N THR A 111 0.21 9.29 0.34
CA THR A 111 -0.04 7.89 -0.03
C THR A 111 0.33 6.94 1.11
N TRP A 112 1.43 7.19 1.82
CA TRP A 112 1.86 6.41 2.99
C TRP A 112 0.86 6.49 4.13
N MET A 113 0.39 7.69 4.46
CA MET A 113 -0.65 7.85 5.48
C MET A 113 -1.94 7.13 5.09
N MET A 114 -2.40 7.30 3.86
CA MET A 114 -3.63 6.67 3.37
C MET A 114 -3.53 5.14 3.38
N HIS A 115 -2.39 4.58 2.96
CA HIS A 115 -2.14 3.14 3.06
C HIS A 115 -2.21 2.63 4.50
N LEU A 116 -1.51 3.29 5.41
CA LEU A 116 -1.47 2.87 6.82
C LEU A 116 -2.86 2.91 7.44
N LEU A 117 -3.62 3.98 7.20
CA LEU A 117 -4.96 4.13 7.73
C LEU A 117 -5.94 3.12 7.16
N LEU A 118 -5.91 2.88 5.84
CA LEU A 118 -6.85 1.97 5.20
C LEU A 118 -6.52 0.50 5.48
N ILE A 119 -5.25 0.10 5.40
CA ILE A 119 -4.83 -1.29 5.68
C ILE A 119 -4.90 -1.57 7.19
N GLY A 120 -4.45 -0.64 8.02
CA GLY A 120 -4.55 -0.74 9.47
C GLY A 120 -6.01 -0.76 9.93
N GLY A 121 -6.83 0.15 9.42
CA GLY A 121 -8.26 0.22 9.73
C GLY A 121 -9.04 -1.03 9.29
N SER A 122 -8.79 -1.54 8.08
CA SER A 122 -9.44 -2.75 7.57
C SER A 122 -9.09 -4.02 8.36
N ARG A 123 -7.98 -4.02 9.11
CA ARG A 123 -7.51 -5.18 9.87
C ARG A 123 -7.86 -5.13 11.36
N LEU A 124 -8.22 -3.95 11.88
CA LEU A 124 -8.61 -3.74 13.28
C LEU A 124 -10.14 -3.80 13.50
N SER A 125 -10.94 -3.80 12.44
CA SER A 125 -12.41 -3.95 12.47
C SER A 125 -12.85 -5.39 12.22
#